data_AF-A0A3D5FBJ3-F1
#
_entry.id   AF-A0A3D5FBJ3-F1
#
_cell.length_a   1.000
_cell.length_b   1.000
_cell.length_c   1.000
_cell.angle_alpha   90.00
_cell.angle_beta   90.00
_cell.angle_gamma   90.00
#
_symmetry.space_group_name_H-M   'P 1'
#
loop_
_entity.id
_entity.type
_entity.pdbx_description
1 polymer ?
#
loop_
_entity_poly.entity_id
_entity_poly.type
_entity_poly.pdbx_seq_one_letter_code
_entity_poly.pdbx_strand_id
1 'polypeptide(L)'
;MARRSKRTDPETLRKELVDLLIKFKSKLLEDDLRDKVKDLIPANHLLRDLGSSLIDEDDTNSARERILAYFRKYPTTLICGDEIMVVAGISEYARRIRELRVEMGWPIQTGLALKDIIEDDEGLEDIYPKDLLKKDYYVLTENKQDRDAAYRWKIANTIRKSNAGVKSKIIEYFLKNVGKEVTGEELKYLANDRSEWPRRVRELRTEEGWPIATKVSGRPDLNVGIYVLEEDRQAEVHDRKIPDPVRISVLERDNYSCCNCGWNHKNKNEADKLRNLLELHHIEHHAKGGENLLENLITLCNICHDDVHRGNISSEKLTSLL
;
A
#
# COMPACT_ATOMS: atom_id res chain seq x y z
N MET A 1 -29.43 4.57 20.42
CA MET A 1 -28.59 3.78 19.50
C MET A 1 -28.83 4.27 18.08
N ALA A 2 -27.80 4.32 17.23
CA ALA A 2 -27.98 4.68 15.82
C ALA A 2 -28.84 3.63 15.09
N ARG A 3 -29.72 4.07 14.18
CA ARG A 3 -30.57 3.19 13.35
C ARG A 3 -29.68 2.27 12.50
N ARG A 4 -29.96 0.97 12.50
CA ARG A 4 -29.35 0.02 11.56
C ARG A 4 -30.14 0.01 10.25
N SER A 5 -29.42 -0.18 9.16
CA SER A 5 -30.00 -0.32 7.82
C SER A 5 -30.89 -1.56 7.75
N LYS A 6 -32.06 -1.47 7.12
CA LYS A 6 -32.99 -2.59 6.90
C LYS A 6 -32.86 -3.09 5.46
N ARG A 7 -32.36 -4.31 5.29
CA ARG A 7 -32.15 -4.94 3.99
C ARG A 7 -33.43 -5.69 3.57
N THR A 8 -34.34 -4.95 2.97
CA THR A 8 -35.53 -5.50 2.27
C THR A 8 -35.21 -5.56 0.77
N ASP A 9 -36.12 -6.12 -0.02
CA ASP A 9 -36.07 -6.06 -1.49
C ASP A 9 -35.76 -4.62 -2.01
N PRO A 10 -34.70 -4.43 -2.81
CA PRO A 10 -34.30 -3.12 -3.32
C PRO A 10 -35.40 -2.39 -4.10
N GLU A 11 -36.20 -3.12 -4.88
CA GLU A 11 -37.26 -2.52 -5.70
C GLU A 11 -38.42 -1.99 -4.84
N THR A 12 -38.73 -2.67 -3.74
CA THR A 12 -39.68 -2.21 -2.73
C THR A 12 -39.19 -0.91 -2.07
N LEU A 13 -37.93 -0.87 -1.62
CA LEU A 13 -37.32 0.32 -1.03
C LEU A 13 -37.28 1.51 -2.01
N ARG A 14 -36.99 1.24 -3.29
CA ARG A 14 -37.01 2.25 -4.35
C ARG A 14 -38.39 2.86 -4.53
N LYS A 15 -39.46 2.04 -4.57
CA LYS A 15 -40.84 2.52 -4.69
C LYS A 15 -41.25 3.41 -3.52
N GLU A 16 -40.98 2.98 -2.29
CA GLU A 16 -41.29 3.78 -1.09
C GLU A 16 -40.54 5.11 -1.07
N LEU A 17 -39.27 5.12 -1.49
CA LEU A 17 -38.46 6.34 -1.57
C LEU A 17 -39.05 7.33 -2.59
N VAL A 18 -39.42 6.85 -3.78
CA VAL A 18 -40.05 7.68 -4.82
C VAL A 18 -41.36 8.28 -4.31
N ASP A 19 -42.20 7.49 -3.64
CA ASP A 19 -43.47 7.97 -3.09
C ASP A 19 -43.28 9.09 -2.05
N LEU A 20 -42.26 8.99 -1.19
CA LEU A 20 -41.94 10.07 -0.24
C LEU A 20 -41.49 11.34 -0.96
N LEU A 21 -40.63 11.22 -1.98
CA LEU A 21 -40.14 12.37 -2.74
C LEU A 21 -41.26 13.06 -3.54
N ILE A 22 -42.20 12.29 -4.09
CA ILE A 22 -43.39 12.85 -4.76
C ILE A 22 -44.24 13.64 -3.76
N LYS A 23 -44.50 13.08 -2.57
CA LYS A 23 -45.28 13.76 -1.52
C LYS A 23 -44.58 15.03 -1.02
N PHE A 24 -43.26 15.03 -0.95
CA PHE A 24 -42.44 16.16 -0.52
C PHE A 24 -42.60 17.40 -1.41
N LYS A 25 -43.03 17.26 -2.67
CA LYS A 25 -43.33 18.39 -3.55
C LYS A 25 -44.31 19.39 -2.91
N SER A 26 -45.33 18.89 -2.21
CA SER A 26 -46.31 19.74 -1.53
C SER A 26 -45.70 20.49 -0.33
N LYS A 27 -44.76 19.85 0.38
CA LYS A 27 -44.05 20.39 1.55
C LYS A 27 -43.12 21.56 1.22
N LEU A 28 -42.66 21.67 -0.02
CA LEU A 28 -41.83 22.81 -0.45
C LEU A 28 -42.55 24.17 -0.32
N LEU A 29 -43.89 24.18 -0.37
CA LEU A 29 -44.73 25.38 -0.30
C LEU A 29 -44.98 25.88 1.13
N GLU A 30 -44.66 25.09 2.16
CA GLU A 30 -44.83 25.48 3.56
C GLU A 30 -43.73 26.46 3.99
N ASP A 31 -43.93 27.27 5.04
CA ASP A 31 -42.92 28.27 5.44
C ASP A 31 -41.85 27.70 6.40
N ASP A 32 -42.16 26.64 7.17
CA ASP A 32 -41.22 26.12 8.17
C ASP A 32 -40.09 25.27 7.57
N LEU A 33 -38.86 25.79 7.65
CA LEU A 33 -37.65 25.10 7.25
C LEU A 33 -37.40 23.81 8.06
N ARG A 34 -37.69 23.82 9.37
CA ARG A 34 -37.36 22.69 10.24
C ARG A 34 -38.20 21.47 9.88
N ASP A 35 -39.48 21.66 9.64
CA ASP A 35 -40.38 20.57 9.27
C ASP A 35 -40.07 20.02 7.88
N LYS A 36 -39.69 20.86 6.90
CA LYS A 36 -39.15 20.40 5.61
C LYS A 36 -37.94 19.46 5.78
N VAL A 37 -37.00 19.81 6.66
CA VAL A 37 -35.82 18.96 6.92
C VAL A 37 -36.22 17.65 7.59
N LYS A 38 -37.14 17.68 8.57
CA LYS A 38 -37.62 16.46 9.24
C LYS A 38 -38.31 15.50 8.26
N ASP A 39 -39.06 16.03 7.31
CA ASP A 39 -39.77 15.22 6.32
C ASP A 39 -38.84 14.50 5.33
N LEU A 40 -37.59 14.96 5.20
CA LEU A 40 -36.55 14.27 4.42
C LEU A 40 -35.87 13.14 5.20
N ILE A 41 -36.01 13.07 6.53
CA ILE A 41 -35.36 12.03 7.34
C ILE A 41 -35.79 10.62 6.92
N PRO A 42 -37.09 10.30 6.72
CA PRO A 42 -37.51 8.99 6.24
C PRO A 42 -36.99 8.65 4.84
N ALA A 43 -36.93 9.63 3.93
CA ALA A 43 -36.35 9.45 2.60
C ALA A 43 -34.86 9.11 2.68
N ASN A 44 -34.11 9.81 3.53
CA ASN A 44 -32.70 9.51 3.79
C ASN A 44 -32.50 8.11 4.40
N HIS A 45 -33.40 7.66 5.28
CA HIS A 45 -33.37 6.29 5.81
C HIS A 45 -33.58 5.25 4.71
N LEU A 46 -34.57 5.44 3.84
CA LEU A 46 -34.83 4.53 2.72
C LEU A 46 -33.69 4.50 1.70
N LEU A 47 -33.04 5.65 1.43
CA LEU A 47 -31.88 5.70 0.56
C LEU A 47 -30.71 4.87 1.12
N ARG A 48 -30.46 4.95 2.42
CA ARG A 48 -29.43 4.15 3.11
C ARG A 48 -29.77 2.66 3.09
N ASP A 49 -31.03 2.32 3.33
CA ASP A 49 -31.54 0.95 3.24
C ASP A 49 -31.33 0.39 1.84
N LEU A 50 -31.75 1.15 0.82
CA LEU A 50 -31.60 0.81 -0.59
C LEU A 50 -30.14 0.54 -0.95
N GLY A 51 -29.22 1.46 -0.65
CA GLY A 51 -27.80 1.28 -0.94
C GLY A 51 -27.22 0.03 -0.27
N SER A 52 -27.54 -0.19 1.01
CA SER A 52 -27.07 -1.37 1.75
C SER A 52 -27.68 -2.69 1.29
N SER A 53 -28.85 -2.65 0.66
CA SER A 53 -29.55 -3.83 0.14
C SER A 53 -28.95 -4.36 -1.17
N LEU A 54 -28.11 -3.56 -1.86
CA LEU A 54 -27.45 -3.96 -3.11
C LEU A 54 -26.34 -5.01 -2.93
N ILE A 55 -25.82 -5.15 -1.69
CA ILE A 55 -24.89 -6.21 -1.35
C ILE A 55 -25.72 -7.38 -0.80
N ASP A 56 -25.81 -8.46 -1.56
CA ASP A 56 -26.58 -9.66 -1.22
C ASP A 56 -25.65 -10.88 -1.10
N GLU A 57 -24.63 -10.75 -0.26
CA GLU A 57 -23.73 -11.85 0.11
C GLU A 57 -24.04 -12.28 1.55
N ASP A 58 -23.87 -13.57 1.83
CA ASP A 58 -23.90 -14.11 3.19
C ASP A 58 -22.88 -13.36 4.08
N ASP A 59 -23.18 -13.22 5.37
CA ASP A 59 -22.33 -12.52 6.36
C ASP A 59 -22.08 -11.02 6.14
N THR A 60 -22.89 -10.32 5.33
CA THR A 60 -22.79 -8.85 5.12
C THR A 60 -23.73 -8.01 6.01
N ASN A 61 -23.93 -8.46 7.24
CA ASN A 61 -24.93 -7.88 8.15
C ASN A 61 -24.52 -6.51 8.70
N SER A 62 -23.22 -6.27 8.87
CA SER A 62 -22.65 -5.00 9.31
C SER A 62 -22.21 -4.10 8.15
N ALA A 63 -22.14 -2.80 8.41
CA ALA A 63 -21.58 -1.84 7.46
C ALA A 63 -20.13 -2.18 7.09
N ARG A 64 -19.35 -2.67 8.05
CA ARG A 64 -17.96 -3.06 7.86
C ARG A 64 -17.83 -4.25 6.90
N GLU A 65 -18.67 -5.26 7.06
CA GLU A 65 -18.67 -6.44 6.17
C GLU A 65 -19.11 -6.07 4.75
N ARG A 66 -20.13 -5.21 4.60
CA ARG A 66 -20.54 -4.70 3.27
C ARG A 66 -19.42 -3.95 2.56
N ILE A 67 -18.74 -3.06 3.28
CA ILE A 67 -17.58 -2.33 2.74
C ILE A 67 -16.51 -3.31 2.29
N LEU A 68 -16.18 -4.31 3.11
CA LEU A 68 -15.18 -5.32 2.76
C LEU A 68 -15.59 -6.16 1.55
N ALA A 69 -16.83 -6.67 1.50
CA ALA A 69 -17.35 -7.43 0.37
C ALA A 69 -17.22 -6.63 -0.93
N TYR A 70 -17.58 -5.35 -0.89
CA TYR A 70 -17.46 -4.46 -2.04
C TYR A 70 -16.01 -4.26 -2.49
N PHE A 71 -15.09 -3.98 -1.57
CA PHE A 71 -13.65 -3.90 -1.89
C PHE A 71 -13.10 -5.20 -2.49
N ARG A 72 -13.53 -6.37 -1.99
CA ARG A 72 -13.07 -7.67 -2.47
C ARG A 72 -13.64 -8.02 -3.85
N LYS A 73 -14.81 -7.47 -4.20
CA LYS A 73 -15.42 -7.58 -5.53
C LYS A 73 -14.71 -6.70 -6.56
N TYR A 74 -14.14 -5.57 -6.13
CA TYR A 74 -13.42 -4.62 -6.98
C TYR A 74 -11.99 -4.37 -6.46
N PRO A 75 -11.14 -5.40 -6.38
CA PRO A 75 -9.76 -5.22 -5.94
C PRO A 75 -9.02 -4.30 -6.92
N THR A 76 -8.00 -3.59 -6.43
CA THR A 76 -7.18 -2.64 -7.20
C THR A 76 -7.93 -1.45 -7.84
N THR A 77 -9.23 -1.31 -7.58
CA THR A 77 -10.07 -0.20 -8.07
C THR A 77 -10.13 0.92 -7.03
N LEU A 78 -9.97 2.17 -7.46
CA LEU A 78 -10.19 3.33 -6.61
C LEU A 78 -11.69 3.56 -6.43
N ILE A 79 -12.14 3.48 -5.18
CA ILE A 79 -13.54 3.60 -4.79
C ILE A 79 -13.71 4.90 -4.00
N CYS A 80 -14.71 5.71 -4.37
CA CYS A 80 -14.99 6.99 -3.75
C CYS A 80 -15.70 6.82 -2.40
N GLY A 81 -15.45 7.70 -1.44
CA GLY A 81 -16.09 7.69 -0.13
C GLY A 81 -17.62 7.75 -0.18
N ASP A 82 -18.21 8.48 -1.14
CA ASP A 82 -19.66 8.53 -1.32
C ASP A 82 -20.24 7.19 -1.78
N GLU A 83 -19.51 6.47 -2.63
CA GLU A 83 -19.85 5.12 -3.06
C GLU A 83 -19.81 4.15 -1.86
N ILE A 84 -18.76 4.24 -1.03
CA ILE A 84 -18.65 3.46 0.20
C ILE A 84 -19.78 3.81 1.17
N MET A 85 -20.17 5.08 1.30
CA MET A 85 -21.29 5.52 2.13
C MET A 85 -22.61 4.86 1.71
N VAL A 86 -22.89 4.80 0.40
CA VAL A 86 -24.08 4.14 -0.16
C VAL A 86 -24.08 2.65 0.18
N VAL A 87 -22.97 1.96 -0.11
CA VAL A 87 -22.81 0.52 0.15
C VAL A 87 -22.91 0.19 1.65
N ALA A 88 -22.28 1.00 2.49
CA ALA A 88 -22.26 0.80 3.93
C ALA A 88 -23.62 1.09 4.58
N GLY A 89 -24.41 1.99 3.97
CA GLY A 89 -25.65 2.54 4.53
C GLY A 89 -25.41 3.47 5.72
N ILE A 90 -24.20 4.02 5.87
CA ILE A 90 -23.78 4.89 6.98
C ILE A 90 -22.83 5.99 6.49
N SER A 91 -22.90 7.16 7.11
CA SER A 91 -21.95 8.26 6.86
C SER A 91 -20.58 8.02 7.49
N GLU A 92 -20.50 7.29 8.61
CA GLU A 92 -19.26 7.01 9.35
C GLU A 92 -18.43 5.86 8.74
N TYR A 93 -18.39 5.78 7.41
CA TYR A 93 -17.68 4.71 6.70
C TYR A 93 -16.17 4.77 6.92
N ALA A 94 -15.58 5.96 7.04
CA ALA A 94 -14.14 6.14 7.23
C ALA A 94 -13.63 5.41 8.49
N ARG A 95 -14.45 5.38 9.55
CA ARG A 95 -14.13 4.60 10.76
C ARG A 95 -14.13 3.09 10.50
N ARG A 96 -15.06 2.59 9.68
CA ARG A 96 -15.10 1.16 9.31
C ARG A 96 -13.91 0.77 8.45
N ILE A 97 -13.49 1.64 7.53
CA ILE A 97 -12.28 1.43 6.73
C ILE A 97 -11.05 1.35 7.64
N ARG A 98 -10.94 2.23 8.62
CA ARG A 98 -9.84 2.18 9.60
C ARG A 98 -9.82 0.86 10.37
N GLU A 99 -10.97 0.35 10.81
CA GLU A 99 -11.06 -0.96 11.47
C GLU A 99 -10.64 -2.10 10.52
N LEU A 100 -11.09 -2.08 9.27
CA LEU A 100 -10.69 -3.05 8.25
C LEU A 100 -9.17 -3.06 8.03
N ARG A 101 -8.57 -1.87 7.96
CA ARG A 101 -7.14 -1.69 7.73
C ARG A 101 -6.30 -2.08 8.94
N VAL A 102 -6.64 -1.54 10.12
CA VAL A 102 -5.80 -1.60 11.32
C VAL A 102 -6.08 -2.84 12.15
N GLU A 103 -7.35 -3.15 12.39
CA GLU A 103 -7.74 -4.23 13.30
C GLU A 103 -7.87 -5.57 12.58
N MET A 104 -8.33 -5.54 11.32
CA MET A 104 -8.56 -6.74 10.52
C MET A 104 -7.47 -7.00 9.47
N GLY A 105 -6.58 -6.04 9.22
CA GLY A 105 -5.41 -6.22 8.35
C GLY A 105 -5.71 -6.34 6.86
N TRP A 106 -6.76 -5.68 6.38
CA TRP A 106 -6.98 -5.55 4.94
C TRP A 106 -6.12 -4.43 4.37
N PRO A 107 -5.30 -4.67 3.32
CA PRO A 107 -4.34 -3.69 2.80
C PRO A 107 -5.05 -2.64 1.93
N ILE A 108 -5.81 -1.77 2.60
CA ILE A 108 -6.58 -0.68 1.98
C ILE A 108 -5.74 0.59 2.02
N GLN A 109 -5.42 1.18 0.88
CA GLN A 109 -4.73 2.47 0.81
C GLN A 109 -5.68 3.62 0.51
N THR A 110 -5.39 4.80 1.03
CA THR A 110 -6.03 6.05 0.63
C THR A 110 -5.41 6.58 -0.67
N GLY A 111 -6.19 7.28 -1.48
CA GLY A 111 -5.70 7.96 -2.67
C GLY A 111 -4.60 8.98 -2.34
N LEU A 112 -4.60 9.56 -1.13
CA LEU A 112 -3.52 10.45 -0.70
C LEU A 112 -2.21 9.70 -0.39
N ALA A 113 -2.26 8.51 0.23
CA ALA A 113 -1.05 7.70 0.43
C ALA A 113 -0.47 7.26 -0.92
N LEU A 114 -1.32 6.84 -1.86
CA LEU A 114 -0.91 6.53 -3.23
C LEU A 114 -0.33 7.73 -3.95
N LYS A 115 -0.91 8.92 -3.76
CA LYS A 115 -0.37 10.17 -4.30
C LYS A 115 1.07 10.38 -3.85
N ASP A 116 1.31 10.30 -2.54
CA ASP A 116 2.66 10.48 -1.99
C ASP A 116 3.64 9.48 -2.62
N ILE A 117 3.23 8.22 -2.80
CA ILE A 117 4.05 7.15 -3.41
C ILE A 117 4.35 7.47 -4.88
N ILE A 118 3.32 7.76 -5.68
CA ILE A 118 3.44 7.97 -7.13
C ILE A 118 4.25 9.24 -7.45
N GLU A 119 4.17 10.27 -6.61
CA GLU A 119 4.99 11.48 -6.76
C GLU A 119 6.47 11.24 -6.43
N ASP A 120 6.81 10.14 -5.75
CA ASP A 120 8.17 9.84 -5.30
C ASP A 120 8.82 8.68 -6.08
N ASP A 121 8.09 7.61 -6.40
CA ASP A 121 8.61 6.46 -7.15
C ASP A 121 8.35 6.63 -8.66
N GLU A 122 9.42 6.70 -9.45
CA GLU A 122 9.37 6.72 -10.92
C GLU A 122 8.78 5.41 -11.48
N GLY A 123 7.99 5.51 -12.56
CA GLY A 123 7.39 4.34 -13.24
C GLY A 123 6.00 3.94 -12.72
N LEU A 124 5.41 4.74 -11.83
CA LEU A 124 4.08 4.52 -11.25
C LEU A 124 3.02 5.53 -11.73
N GLU A 125 3.38 6.46 -12.63
CA GLU A 125 2.62 7.67 -12.97
C GLU A 125 1.23 7.40 -13.56
N ASP A 126 1.09 6.28 -14.27
CA ASP A 126 -0.11 5.93 -15.03
C ASP A 126 -0.95 4.82 -14.38
N ILE A 127 -0.62 4.39 -13.16
CA ILE A 127 -1.38 3.32 -12.48
C ILE A 127 -2.78 3.78 -12.10
N TYR A 128 -2.91 5.03 -11.67
CA TYR A 128 -4.18 5.61 -11.23
C TYR A 128 -4.37 7.02 -11.80
N PRO A 129 -5.60 7.40 -12.19
CA PRO A 129 -5.88 8.76 -12.61
C PRO A 129 -5.58 9.77 -11.49
N LYS A 130 -4.78 10.79 -11.80
CA LYS A 130 -4.30 11.80 -10.82
C LYS A 130 -5.44 12.54 -10.11
N ASP A 131 -6.57 12.72 -10.77
CA ASP A 131 -7.75 13.38 -10.21
C ASP A 131 -8.46 12.55 -9.13
N LEU A 132 -8.19 11.24 -9.05
CA LEU A 132 -8.72 10.31 -8.05
C LEU A 132 -7.76 10.08 -6.87
N LEU A 133 -6.52 10.59 -6.94
CA LEU A 133 -5.51 10.48 -5.88
C LEU A 133 -5.75 11.50 -4.74
N LYS A 134 -6.90 11.35 -4.07
CA LYS A 134 -7.38 12.24 -3.00
C LYS A 134 -7.71 11.46 -1.73
N LYS A 135 -7.87 12.19 -0.62
CA LYS A 135 -8.14 11.62 0.72
C LYS A 135 -9.40 10.74 0.80
N ASP A 136 -10.41 11.03 -0.02
CA ASP A 136 -11.72 10.36 0.03
C ASP A 136 -11.82 9.17 -0.93
N TYR A 137 -10.71 8.79 -1.58
CA TYR A 137 -10.63 7.59 -2.39
C TYR A 137 -9.85 6.51 -1.67
N TYR A 138 -10.23 5.27 -1.92
CA TYR A 138 -9.66 4.10 -1.26
C TYR A 138 -9.50 2.96 -2.26
N VAL A 139 -8.46 2.16 -2.09
CA VAL A 139 -8.26 0.94 -2.89
C VAL A 139 -7.85 -0.21 -2.01
N LEU A 140 -8.42 -1.39 -2.26
CA LEU A 140 -7.90 -2.65 -1.72
C LEU A 140 -6.77 -3.15 -2.64
N THR A 141 -5.53 -3.09 -2.16
CA THR A 141 -4.35 -3.44 -2.98
C THR A 141 -4.22 -4.95 -3.21
N GLU A 142 -4.65 -5.76 -2.25
CA GLU A 142 -4.66 -7.21 -2.36
C GLU A 142 -5.90 -7.80 -1.68
N ASN A 143 -6.54 -8.79 -2.31
CA ASN A 143 -7.63 -9.55 -1.70
C ASN A 143 -7.09 -10.66 -0.77
N LYS A 144 -6.24 -10.25 0.16
CA LYS A 144 -5.60 -11.13 1.15
C LYS A 144 -5.53 -10.41 2.48
N GLN A 145 -5.94 -11.12 3.52
CA GLN A 145 -5.93 -10.59 4.87
C GLN A 145 -4.54 -10.77 5.50
N ASP A 146 -4.00 -9.70 6.06
CA ASP A 146 -2.82 -9.74 6.91
C ASP A 146 -3.21 -9.96 8.37
N ARG A 147 -2.92 -11.15 8.89
CA ARG A 147 -3.26 -11.53 10.27
C ARG A 147 -2.36 -10.87 11.33
N ASP A 148 -1.20 -10.37 10.93
CA ASP A 148 -0.22 -9.74 11.82
C ASP A 148 -0.44 -8.21 11.91
N ALA A 149 -1.29 -7.62 11.06
CA ALA A 149 -1.50 -6.17 10.99
C ALA A 149 -1.90 -5.54 12.32
N ALA A 150 -2.77 -6.17 13.11
CA ALA A 150 -3.18 -5.64 14.41
C ALA A 150 -2.02 -5.61 15.42
N TYR A 151 -1.11 -6.59 15.35
CA TYR A 151 0.11 -6.60 16.15
C TYR A 151 1.09 -5.52 15.66
N ARG A 152 1.31 -5.43 14.35
CA ARG A 152 2.15 -4.41 13.73
C ARG A 152 1.66 -2.99 14.01
N TRP A 153 0.36 -2.76 14.05
CA TRP A 153 -0.20 -1.46 14.44
C TRP A 153 0.17 -1.07 15.88
N LYS A 154 0.20 -2.01 16.83
CA LYS A 154 0.66 -1.72 18.21
C LYS A 154 2.13 -1.31 18.23
N ILE A 155 2.95 -1.94 17.41
CA ILE A 155 4.35 -1.56 17.21
C ILE A 155 4.42 -0.15 16.64
N ALA A 156 3.71 0.12 15.53
CA ALA A 156 3.71 1.42 14.87
C ALA A 156 3.25 2.54 15.82
N ASN A 157 2.21 2.30 16.62
CA ASN A 157 1.70 3.27 17.60
C ASN A 157 2.72 3.56 18.71
N THR A 158 3.47 2.55 19.17
CA THR A 158 4.56 2.74 20.13
C THR A 158 5.68 3.59 19.53
N ILE A 159 6.14 3.24 18.32
CA ILE A 159 7.22 3.97 17.62
C ILE A 159 6.80 5.40 17.29
N ARG A 160 5.59 5.61 16.79
CA ARG A 160 5.05 6.94 16.43
C ARG A 160 5.12 7.92 17.60
N LYS A 161 4.86 7.44 18.83
CA LYS A 161 4.86 8.23 20.07
C LYS A 161 6.27 8.56 20.60
N SER A 162 7.32 7.97 20.05
CA SER A 162 8.69 8.33 20.42
C SER A 162 9.06 9.74 19.93
N ASN A 163 10.11 10.33 20.50
CA ASN A 163 10.64 11.63 20.10
C ASN A 163 11.57 11.54 18.87
N ALA A 164 11.70 10.37 18.24
CA ALA A 164 12.57 10.18 17.09
C ALA A 164 12.06 10.90 15.83
N GLY A 165 12.98 11.23 14.92
CA GLY A 165 12.64 11.76 13.60
C GLY A 165 11.91 10.73 12.73
N VAL A 166 11.21 11.19 11.68
CA VAL A 166 10.40 10.32 10.79
C VAL A 166 11.21 9.18 10.20
N LYS A 167 12.40 9.46 9.66
CA LYS A 167 13.29 8.45 9.08
C LYS A 167 13.70 7.37 10.09
N SER A 168 14.09 7.78 11.30
CA SER A 168 14.44 6.88 12.40
C SER A 168 13.26 6.00 12.83
N LYS A 169 12.04 6.55 12.88
CA LYS A 169 10.81 5.79 13.16
C LYS A 169 10.52 4.75 12.09
N ILE A 170 10.68 5.13 10.83
CA ILE A 170 10.46 4.24 9.68
C ILE A 170 11.43 3.05 9.72
N ILE A 171 12.74 3.29 9.91
CA ILE A 171 13.70 2.18 9.96
C ILE A 171 13.50 1.31 11.21
N GLU A 172 13.22 1.88 12.39
CA GLU A 172 12.89 1.10 13.57
C GLU A 172 11.68 0.18 13.33
N TYR A 173 10.68 0.67 12.59
CA TYR A 173 9.51 -0.12 12.22
C TYR A 173 9.87 -1.26 11.27
N PHE A 174 10.68 -1.00 10.25
CA PHE A 174 11.15 -2.04 9.33
C PHE A 174 11.97 -3.11 10.05
N LEU A 175 12.88 -2.73 10.94
CA LEU A 175 13.70 -3.67 11.72
C LEU A 175 12.88 -4.60 12.62
N LYS A 176 11.72 -4.14 13.11
CA LYS A 176 10.77 -4.98 13.86
C LYS A 176 9.90 -5.87 12.96
N ASN A 177 9.98 -5.71 11.64
CA ASN A 177 9.14 -6.37 10.63
C ASN A 177 9.97 -6.89 9.43
N VAL A 178 11.21 -7.33 9.68
CA VAL A 178 12.10 -7.87 8.63
C VAL A 178 11.42 -9.04 7.91
N GLY A 179 11.47 -9.01 6.58
CA GLY A 179 10.84 -9.98 5.69
C GLY A 179 9.31 -9.94 5.64
N LYS A 180 8.67 -8.98 6.32
CA LYS A 180 7.21 -8.80 6.31
C LYS A 180 6.81 -7.67 5.38
N GLU A 181 5.69 -7.86 4.71
CA GLU A 181 5.04 -6.82 3.92
C GLU A 181 4.43 -5.76 4.85
N VAL A 182 4.84 -4.51 4.64
CA VAL A 182 4.27 -3.34 5.32
C VAL A 182 3.68 -2.39 4.29
N THR A 183 2.56 -1.76 4.64
CA THR A 183 1.81 -0.87 3.76
C THR A 183 2.31 0.56 3.86
N GLY A 184 2.18 1.34 2.78
CA GLY A 184 2.45 2.78 2.79
C GLY A 184 1.59 3.54 3.81
N GLU A 185 0.40 3.03 4.15
CA GLU A 185 -0.44 3.57 5.22
C GLU A 185 0.19 3.43 6.62
N GLU A 186 0.86 2.31 6.91
CA GLU A 186 1.61 2.13 8.15
C GLU A 186 2.79 3.11 8.23
N LEU A 187 3.50 3.32 7.11
CA LEU A 187 4.64 4.24 7.04
C LEU A 187 4.21 5.70 7.14
N LYS A 188 3.13 6.08 6.45
CA LYS A 188 2.49 7.40 6.56
C LYS A 188 2.02 7.69 7.98
N TYR A 189 1.47 6.68 8.66
CA TYR A 189 1.05 6.80 10.06
C TYR A 189 2.24 7.13 10.98
N LEU A 190 3.41 6.51 10.78
CA LEU A 190 4.64 6.81 11.54
C LEU A 190 5.13 8.24 11.31
N ALA A 191 4.93 8.77 10.11
CA ALA A 191 5.30 10.14 9.73
C ALA A 191 4.35 11.22 10.25
N ASN A 192 3.29 10.86 11.00
CA ASN A 192 2.18 11.77 11.32
C ASN A 192 1.54 12.39 10.08
N ASP A 193 1.29 11.56 9.07
CA ASP A 193 0.54 11.91 7.85
C ASP A 193 1.21 12.97 6.95
N ARG A 194 2.51 13.26 7.18
CA ARG A 194 3.28 14.16 6.32
C ARG A 194 3.70 13.47 5.03
N SER A 195 3.65 14.17 3.90
CA SER A 195 3.87 13.60 2.57
C SER A 195 5.33 13.25 2.24
N GLU A 196 6.32 13.66 3.05
CA GLU A 196 7.73 13.30 2.79
C GLU A 196 8.08 11.85 3.16
N TRP A 197 7.14 11.06 3.69
CA TRP A 197 7.41 9.70 4.15
C TRP A 197 7.99 8.77 3.07
N PRO A 198 7.55 8.77 1.79
CA PRO A 198 8.12 7.91 0.75
C PRO A 198 9.57 8.30 0.48
N ARG A 199 9.84 9.61 0.43
CA ARG A 199 11.20 10.14 0.31
C ARG A 199 12.10 9.63 1.42
N ARG A 200 11.63 9.55 2.67
CA ARG A 200 12.43 9.01 3.79
C ARG A 200 12.70 7.52 3.65
N VAL A 201 11.77 6.75 3.09
CA VAL A 201 12.00 5.35 2.72
C VAL A 201 13.05 5.26 1.61
N ARG A 202 12.97 6.13 0.59
CA ARG A 202 13.96 6.20 -0.48
C ARG A 202 15.35 6.51 0.05
N GLU A 203 15.50 7.51 0.92
CA GLU A 203 16.78 7.87 1.56
C GLU A 203 17.37 6.68 2.35
N LEU A 204 16.54 5.91 3.06
CA LEU A 204 16.99 4.69 3.74
C LEU A 204 17.57 3.67 2.75
N ARG A 205 16.94 3.54 1.59
CA ARG A 205 17.32 2.59 0.54
C ARG A 205 18.54 3.03 -0.25
N THR A 206 18.58 4.28 -0.71
CA THR A 206 19.63 4.78 -1.61
C THR A 206 20.82 5.35 -0.85
N GLU A 207 20.61 6.16 0.19
CA GLU A 207 21.69 6.84 0.90
C GLU A 207 22.24 6.00 2.06
N GLU A 208 21.36 5.34 2.81
CA GLU A 208 21.76 4.54 3.97
C GLU A 208 21.97 3.05 3.65
N GLY A 209 21.58 2.58 2.46
CA GLY A 209 21.86 1.22 2.00
C GLY A 209 21.05 0.13 2.69
N TRP A 210 19.84 0.44 3.19
CA TRP A 210 18.94 -0.58 3.69
C TRP A 210 18.26 -1.31 2.52
N PRO A 211 18.18 -2.67 2.54
CA PRO A 211 17.57 -3.47 1.48
C PRO A 211 16.04 -3.44 1.59
N ILE A 212 15.48 -2.25 1.43
CA ILE A 212 14.04 -2.05 1.36
C ILE A 212 13.65 -2.27 -0.10
N ALA A 213 12.70 -3.16 -0.37
CA ALA A 213 12.21 -3.41 -1.71
C ALA A 213 10.77 -2.92 -1.87
N THR A 214 10.48 -2.41 -3.07
CA THR A 214 9.15 -2.04 -3.57
C THR A 214 8.91 -2.72 -4.91
N LYS A 215 7.70 -2.55 -5.46
CA LYS A 215 7.36 -3.03 -6.81
C LYS A 215 8.41 -2.64 -7.87
N VAL A 216 8.82 -1.37 -7.88
CA VAL A 216 9.76 -0.83 -8.88
C VAL A 216 11.22 -1.00 -8.49
N SER A 217 11.53 -1.10 -7.20
CA SER A 217 12.93 -1.05 -6.72
C SER A 217 13.61 -2.41 -6.47
N GLY A 218 12.97 -3.52 -6.85
CA GLY A 218 13.58 -4.85 -6.71
C GLY A 218 12.61 -6.03 -6.65
N ARG A 219 11.33 -5.78 -6.35
CA ARG A 219 10.34 -6.83 -6.13
C ARG A 219 9.09 -6.64 -6.98
N PRO A 220 9.14 -6.92 -8.30
CA PRO A 220 8.01 -6.69 -9.22
C PRO A 220 6.74 -7.48 -8.86
N ASP A 221 6.88 -8.53 -8.05
CA ASP A 221 5.80 -9.32 -7.46
C ASP A 221 4.99 -8.57 -6.38
N LEU A 222 5.52 -7.51 -5.79
CA LEU A 222 4.79 -6.70 -4.80
C LEU A 222 3.70 -5.83 -5.45
N ASN A 223 2.66 -5.55 -4.66
CA ASN A 223 1.65 -4.54 -4.99
C ASN A 223 2.16 -3.12 -4.71
N VAL A 224 1.58 -2.15 -5.39
CA VAL A 224 1.93 -0.74 -5.24
C VAL A 224 1.66 -0.28 -3.81
N GLY A 225 2.63 0.41 -3.21
CA GLY A 225 2.57 0.84 -1.82
C GLY A 225 2.77 -0.27 -0.79
N ILE A 226 3.24 -1.45 -1.19
CA ILE A 226 3.77 -2.47 -0.30
C ILE A 226 5.29 -2.39 -0.30
N TYR A 227 5.87 -2.47 0.89
CA TYR A 227 7.31 -2.37 1.15
C TYR A 227 7.75 -3.60 1.96
N VAL A 228 8.98 -4.05 1.75
CA VAL A 228 9.59 -5.13 2.53
C VAL A 228 11.03 -4.74 2.84
N LEU A 229 11.44 -4.80 4.11
CA LEU A 229 12.87 -4.87 4.45
C LEU A 229 13.31 -6.32 4.30
N GLU A 230 14.09 -6.64 3.28
CA GLU A 230 14.38 -8.04 2.92
C GLU A 230 15.30 -8.72 3.94
N GLU A 231 16.22 -7.96 4.52
CA GLU A 231 17.14 -8.43 5.55
C GLU A 231 17.53 -7.30 6.51
N ASP A 232 17.85 -7.65 7.77
CA ASP A 232 18.51 -6.75 8.72
C ASP A 232 20.00 -6.66 8.41
N ARG A 233 20.30 -6.13 7.22
CA ARG A 233 21.65 -6.01 6.68
C ARG A 233 21.80 -4.68 5.96
N GLN A 234 22.45 -3.72 6.61
CA GLN A 234 22.76 -2.44 5.97
C GLN A 234 24.02 -2.59 5.08
N ALA A 235 23.95 -2.11 3.84
CA ALA A 235 25.10 -2.13 2.92
C ALA A 235 26.29 -1.33 3.46
N GLU A 236 27.49 -1.67 3.03
CA GLU A 236 28.70 -0.93 3.41
C GLU A 236 28.72 0.48 2.83
N VAL A 237 29.43 1.41 3.47
CA VAL A 237 29.42 2.83 3.09
C VAL A 237 29.80 3.08 1.63
N HIS A 238 30.67 2.23 1.06
CA HIS A 238 31.13 2.35 -0.31
C HIS A 238 30.18 1.74 -1.35
N ASP A 239 29.30 0.81 -0.95
CA ASP A 239 28.27 0.22 -1.80
C ASP A 239 26.93 0.99 -1.72
N ARG A 240 26.87 2.01 -0.85
CA ARG A 240 25.73 2.93 -0.75
C ARG A 240 25.71 3.94 -1.91
N LYS A 241 24.59 4.65 -2.03
CA LYS A 241 24.36 5.80 -2.94
C LYS A 241 24.16 5.46 -4.41
N ILE A 242 23.59 4.30 -4.72
CA ILE A 242 23.10 4.01 -6.08
C ILE A 242 21.72 4.69 -6.26
N PRO A 243 21.56 5.63 -7.21
CA PRO A 243 20.27 6.25 -7.50
C PRO A 243 19.24 5.23 -8.01
N ASP A 244 17.96 5.49 -7.76
CA ASP A 244 16.88 4.58 -8.18
C ASP A 244 16.77 4.38 -9.68
N PRO A 245 16.85 5.41 -10.54
CA PRO A 245 16.75 5.20 -11.99
C PRO A 245 17.83 4.25 -12.50
N VAL A 246 19.05 4.35 -11.95
CA VAL A 246 20.16 3.45 -12.27
C VAL A 246 19.87 2.05 -11.74
N ARG A 247 19.42 1.92 -10.49
CA ARG A 247 19.07 0.62 -9.89
C ARG A 247 17.98 -0.10 -10.69
N ILE A 248 16.91 0.61 -11.05
CA ILE A 248 15.80 0.08 -11.85
C ILE A 248 16.34 -0.39 -13.19
N SER A 249 17.12 0.43 -13.89
CA SER A 249 17.71 0.08 -15.20
C SER A 249 18.59 -1.18 -15.14
N VAL A 250 19.40 -1.32 -14.08
CA VAL A 250 20.25 -2.50 -13.85
C VAL A 250 19.39 -3.74 -13.60
N LEU A 251 18.39 -3.64 -12.72
CA LEU A 251 17.48 -4.76 -12.41
C LEU A 251 16.66 -5.19 -13.63
N GLU A 252 16.19 -4.24 -14.45
CA GLU A 252 15.47 -4.54 -15.69
C GLU A 252 16.36 -5.26 -16.70
N ARG A 253 17.59 -4.77 -16.92
CA ARG A 253 18.59 -5.43 -17.78
C ARG A 253 18.86 -6.86 -17.31
N ASP A 254 19.01 -7.05 -16.00
CA ASP A 254 19.34 -8.33 -15.38
C ASP A 254 18.10 -9.21 -15.14
N ASN A 255 16.93 -8.80 -15.65
CA ASN A 255 15.66 -9.50 -15.52
C ASN A 255 15.32 -9.88 -14.07
N TYR A 256 15.57 -8.96 -13.14
CA TYR A 256 15.32 -9.09 -11.70
C TYR A 256 15.88 -10.40 -11.13
N SER A 257 17.07 -10.80 -11.59
CA SER A 257 17.69 -12.09 -11.26
C SER A 257 19.20 -11.92 -11.05
N CYS A 258 19.80 -12.80 -10.25
CA CYS A 258 21.24 -12.85 -10.08
C CYS A 258 21.92 -13.28 -11.39
N CYS A 259 22.82 -12.46 -11.93
CA CYS A 259 23.51 -12.76 -13.19
C CYS A 259 24.46 -13.96 -13.09
N ASN A 260 24.93 -14.31 -11.89
CA ASN A 260 25.85 -15.44 -11.69
C ASN A 260 25.13 -16.80 -11.56
N CYS A 261 24.06 -16.88 -10.76
CA CYS A 261 23.39 -18.15 -10.45
C CYS A 261 21.93 -18.24 -10.91
N GLY A 262 21.37 -17.16 -11.46
CA GLY A 262 19.98 -17.10 -11.93
C GLY A 262 18.92 -17.00 -10.81
N TRP A 263 19.32 -16.88 -9.55
CA TRP A 263 18.38 -16.78 -8.43
C TRP A 263 17.52 -15.51 -8.51
N ASN A 264 16.23 -15.64 -8.22
CA ASN A 264 15.27 -14.56 -8.05
C ASN A 264 14.14 -14.98 -7.09
N HIS A 265 13.26 -14.04 -6.73
CA HIS A 265 12.17 -14.33 -5.79
C HIS A 265 11.17 -15.37 -6.31
N LYS A 266 11.00 -15.52 -7.63
CA LYS A 266 10.08 -16.49 -8.23
C LYS A 266 10.60 -17.92 -8.19
N ASN A 267 11.92 -18.11 -8.26
CA ASN A 267 12.56 -19.43 -8.22
C ASN A 267 13.19 -19.76 -6.85
N LYS A 268 12.82 -19.01 -5.81
CA LYS A 268 13.26 -19.25 -4.44
C LYS A 268 12.93 -20.68 -4.01
N ASN A 269 13.95 -21.41 -3.57
CA ASN A 269 13.82 -22.78 -3.08
C ASN A 269 13.58 -22.77 -1.56
N GLU A 270 12.59 -23.51 -1.06
CA GLU A 270 12.30 -23.62 0.38
C GLU A 270 13.46 -24.23 1.19
N ALA A 271 14.30 -25.06 0.55
CA ALA A 271 15.50 -25.62 1.15
C ALA A 271 16.63 -24.58 1.26
N ASP A 272 16.67 -23.60 0.37
CA ASP A 272 17.65 -22.52 0.38
C ASP A 272 17.10 -21.32 1.14
N LYS A 273 17.23 -21.40 2.48
CA LYS A 273 16.79 -20.34 3.40
C LYS A 273 17.79 -19.18 3.49
N LEU A 274 18.96 -19.30 2.86
CA LEU A 274 20.04 -18.33 2.95
C LEU A 274 19.94 -17.27 1.84
N ARG A 275 19.51 -17.66 0.63
CA ARG A 275 19.25 -16.69 -0.45
C ARG A 275 17.88 -16.01 -0.30
N ASN A 276 17.90 -14.70 -0.12
CA ASN A 276 16.71 -13.90 0.21
C ASN A 276 16.69 -12.50 -0.40
N LEU A 277 17.80 -11.99 -0.95
CA LEU A 277 17.97 -10.60 -1.38
C LEU A 277 18.76 -10.53 -2.69
N LEU A 278 18.38 -9.59 -3.57
CA LEU A 278 19.18 -9.12 -4.70
C LEU A 278 19.90 -7.82 -4.35
N GLU A 279 21.21 -7.79 -4.55
CA GLU A 279 22.09 -6.65 -4.32
C GLU A 279 22.73 -6.21 -5.64
N LEU A 280 22.94 -4.91 -5.78
CA LEU A 280 23.74 -4.37 -6.89
C LEU A 280 25.18 -4.28 -6.44
N HIS A 281 26.09 -4.78 -7.27
CA HIS A 281 27.52 -4.77 -7.03
C HIS A 281 28.24 -3.95 -8.09
N HIS A 282 29.22 -3.14 -7.69
CA HIS A 282 30.12 -2.47 -8.62
C HIS A 282 31.19 -3.44 -9.13
N ILE A 283 31.25 -3.68 -10.44
CA ILE A 283 32.25 -4.56 -11.07
C ILE A 283 33.67 -4.01 -10.83
N GLU A 284 33.84 -2.71 -11.09
CA GLU A 284 34.99 -1.94 -10.63
C GLU A 284 34.63 -1.27 -9.30
N HIS A 285 35.23 -1.76 -8.20
CA HIS A 285 34.92 -1.30 -6.85
C HIS A 285 34.91 0.23 -6.72
N HIS A 286 33.86 0.75 -6.09
CA HIS A 286 33.69 2.17 -5.80
C HIS A 286 34.87 2.77 -4.97
N ALA A 287 35.59 1.95 -4.18
CA ALA A 287 36.81 2.36 -3.48
C ALA A 287 37.93 2.87 -4.41
N LYS A 288 37.86 2.56 -5.71
CA LYS A 288 38.75 3.06 -6.76
C LYS A 288 38.09 4.12 -7.67
N GLY A 289 36.91 4.62 -7.31
CA GLY A 289 36.18 5.62 -8.10
C GLY A 289 35.20 5.04 -9.13
N GLY A 290 34.78 3.77 -8.98
CA GLY A 290 33.78 3.16 -9.84
C GLY A 290 32.46 3.94 -9.84
N GLU A 291 32.02 4.36 -11.03
CA GLU A 291 30.83 5.20 -11.19
C GLU A 291 29.53 4.37 -11.02
N ASN A 292 28.44 5.03 -10.63
CA ASN A 292 27.09 4.45 -10.59
C ASN A 292 26.49 4.41 -12.00
N LEU A 293 27.16 3.70 -12.91
CA LEU A 293 26.74 3.51 -14.30
C LEU A 293 26.15 2.12 -14.48
N LEU A 294 25.20 2.01 -15.42
CA LEU A 294 24.56 0.76 -15.79
C LEU A 294 25.59 -0.34 -16.08
N GLU A 295 26.61 -0.04 -16.86
CA GLU A 295 27.69 -0.94 -17.27
C GLU A 295 28.64 -1.38 -16.14
N ASN A 296 28.76 -0.59 -15.08
CA ASN A 296 29.61 -0.91 -13.93
C ASN A 296 28.84 -1.61 -12.80
N LEU A 297 27.52 -1.77 -12.93
CA LEU A 297 26.68 -2.39 -11.91
C LEU A 297 26.15 -3.73 -12.42
N ILE A 298 26.12 -4.72 -11.54
CA ILE A 298 25.58 -6.06 -11.80
C ILE A 298 24.69 -6.53 -10.65
N THR A 299 23.59 -7.19 -10.97
CA THR A 299 22.66 -7.75 -9.97
C THR A 299 23.15 -9.13 -9.51
N LEU A 300 23.35 -9.31 -8.20
CA LEU A 300 23.76 -10.55 -7.57
C LEU A 300 22.82 -10.92 -6.41
N CYS A 301 22.66 -12.20 -6.10
CA CYS A 301 22.03 -12.58 -4.82
C CYS A 301 23.03 -12.34 -3.67
N ASN A 302 22.53 -12.15 -2.45
CA ASN A 302 23.36 -11.94 -1.25
C ASN A 302 24.52 -12.93 -1.10
N ILE A 303 24.34 -14.21 -1.44
CA ILE A 303 25.42 -15.21 -1.38
C ILE A 303 26.48 -14.98 -2.46
N CYS A 304 26.07 -14.76 -3.71
CA CYS A 304 27.04 -14.49 -4.79
C CYS A 304 27.74 -13.15 -4.59
N HIS A 305 27.04 -12.17 -4.00
CA HIS A 305 27.61 -10.89 -3.63
C HIS A 305 28.70 -11.06 -2.56
N ASP A 306 28.44 -11.84 -1.50
CA ASP A 306 29.44 -12.20 -0.49
C ASP A 306 30.63 -12.95 -1.10
N ASP A 307 30.38 -13.83 -2.07
CA ASP A 307 31.45 -14.56 -2.78
C ASP A 307 32.37 -13.63 -3.58
N VAL A 308 31.84 -12.55 -4.17
CA VAL A 308 32.67 -11.52 -4.81
C VAL A 308 33.52 -10.82 -3.75
N HIS A 309 32.94 -10.38 -2.64
CA HIS A 309 33.69 -9.70 -1.55
C HIS A 309 34.74 -10.61 -0.90
N ARG A 310 34.54 -11.94 -0.90
CA ARG A 310 35.54 -12.94 -0.46
C ARG A 310 36.64 -13.20 -1.49
N GLY A 311 36.51 -12.69 -2.71
CA GLY A 311 37.44 -12.95 -3.82
C GLY A 311 37.23 -14.30 -4.52
N ASN A 312 36.10 -14.97 -4.29
CA ASN A 312 35.76 -16.24 -4.96
C ASN A 312 35.31 -16.03 -6.42
N ILE A 313 34.79 -14.83 -6.72
CA ILE A 313 34.36 -14.42 -8.06
C ILE A 313 35.16 -13.17 -8.44
N SER A 314 35.89 -13.22 -9.56
CA SER A 314 36.72 -12.10 -10.00
C SER A 314 35.93 -11.06 -10.81
N SER A 315 36.43 -9.82 -10.89
CA SER A 315 35.83 -8.76 -11.69
C SER A 315 35.73 -9.15 -13.18
N GLU A 316 36.73 -9.85 -13.74
CA GLU A 316 36.67 -10.30 -15.14
C GLU A 316 35.53 -11.29 -15.37
N LYS A 317 35.25 -12.13 -14.36
CA LYS A 317 34.11 -13.04 -14.42
C LYS A 317 32.80 -12.27 -14.41
N LEU A 318 32.66 -11.23 -13.57
CA LEU A 318 31.47 -10.39 -13.55
C LEU A 318 31.24 -9.68 -14.88
N THR A 319 32.29 -9.11 -15.49
CA THR A 319 32.20 -8.48 -16.82
C THR A 319 31.72 -9.46 -17.89
N SER A 320 32.10 -10.74 -17.80
CA SER A 320 31.65 -11.77 -18.76
C SER A 320 30.18 -12.20 -18.61
N LEU A 321 29.52 -11.79 -17.52
CA LEU A 321 28.12 -12.13 -17.23
C LEU A 321 27.13 -11.06 -17.70
N LEU A 322 27.61 -9.88 -18.12
CA LEU A 322 26.84 -8.80 -18.72
C LEU A 322 26.77 -8.96 -20.25
#